data_AF-A0A8T6N881-F1
#
_entry.id   AF-A0A8T6N881-F1
#
_cell.length_a   1.000
_cell.length_b   1.000
_cell.length_c   1.000
_cell.angle_alpha   90.00
_cell.angle_beta   90.00
_cell.angle_gamma   90.00
#
_symmetry.space_group_name_H-M   'P 1'
#
loop_
_entity.id
_entity.type
_entity.pdbx_description
1 polymer ?
#
loop_
_entity_poly.entity_id
_entity_poly.type
_entity_poly.pdbx_seq_one_letter_code
_entity_poly.pdbx_strand_id
1 'polypeptide(L)'
;MDDNARNSQIMDIAELLVQDNISLNEQDSSKLQKYYDFAQKKFNLSSDDSVDLINETFLYLTLKNAKDVDPLQDGDKFGAGFS
;
A
#
# COMPACT_ATOMS: atom_id res chain seq x y z
N MET A 1 2.51 -9.72 18.18
CA MET A 1 1.37 -8.91 17.71
C MET A 1 0.27 -9.88 17.31
N ASP A 2 -1.00 -9.51 17.48
CA ASP A 2 -2.11 -10.32 16.97
C ASP A 2 -2.24 -10.04 15.47
N ASP A 3 -1.93 -11.01 14.63
CA ASP A 3 -1.95 -10.88 13.16
C ASP A 3 -3.32 -10.41 12.66
N ASN A 4 -4.41 -10.76 13.37
CA ASN A 4 -5.75 -10.30 13.02
C ASN A 4 -5.93 -8.80 13.24
N ALA A 5 -5.35 -8.24 14.30
CA ALA A 5 -5.39 -6.81 14.56
C ALA A 5 -4.63 -6.04 13.48
N ARG A 6 -3.45 -6.55 13.07
CA ARG A 6 -2.65 -5.93 12.00
C ARG A 6 -3.37 -5.98 10.66
N ASN A 7 -3.99 -7.11 10.32
CA ASN A 7 -4.80 -7.24 9.11
C ASN A 7 -5.96 -6.25 9.06
N SER A 8 -6.66 -6.04 10.19
CA SER A 8 -7.74 -5.05 10.26
C SER A 8 -7.22 -3.61 10.07
N GLN A 9 -6.06 -3.29 10.63
CA GLN A 9 -5.42 -1.98 10.45
C GLN A 9 -5.07 -1.72 8.98
N ILE A 10 -4.49 -2.73 8.31
CA ILE A 10 -4.16 -2.66 6.88
C ILE A 10 -5.42 -2.42 6.04
N MET A 11 -6.52 -3.13 6.32
CA MET A 11 -7.78 -2.94 5.59
C MET A 11 -8.35 -1.53 5.74
N ASP A 12 -8.36 -0.98 6.96
CA ASP A 12 -8.83 0.38 7.24
C ASP A 12 -8.02 1.45 6.48
N ILE A 13 -6.69 1.31 6.46
CA ILE A 13 -5.81 2.23 5.74
C ILE A 13 -5.97 2.05 4.22
N ALA A 14 -6.08 0.81 3.74
CA ALA A 14 -6.23 0.51 2.33
C ALA A 14 -7.50 1.15 1.76
N GLU A 15 -8.61 1.07 2.50
CA GLU A 15 -9.86 1.72 2.11
C GLU A 15 -9.68 3.24 2.00
N LEU A 16 -9.03 3.86 2.99
CA LEU A 16 -8.77 5.30 3.00
C LEU A 16 -7.89 5.73 1.80
N LEU A 17 -6.80 5.01 1.52
CA LEU A 17 -5.90 5.29 0.38
C LEU A 17 -6.63 5.18 -0.97
N VAL A 18 -7.51 4.19 -1.12
CA VAL A 18 -8.30 3.99 -2.34
C VAL A 18 -9.35 5.09 -2.50
N GLN A 19 -10.05 5.47 -1.41
CA GLN A 19 -11.02 6.57 -1.42
C GLN A 19 -10.36 7.91 -1.80
N ASP A 20 -9.15 8.15 -1.29
CA ASP A 20 -8.35 9.34 -1.60
C ASP A 20 -7.64 9.26 -2.98
N ASN A 21 -7.84 8.18 -3.75
CA ASN A 21 -7.21 7.93 -5.06
C ASN A 21 -5.68 8.07 -5.05
N ILE A 22 -5.03 7.58 -3.99
CA ILE A 22 -3.57 7.58 -3.90
C ILE A 22 -2.97 6.54 -4.87
N SER A 23 -1.95 6.98 -5.61
CA SER A 23 -1.16 6.09 -6.46
C SER A 23 -0.43 5.04 -5.62
N LEU A 24 -0.38 3.79 -6.08
CA LEU A 24 0.41 2.74 -5.43
C LEU A 24 1.92 3.02 -5.44
N ASN A 25 2.37 3.86 -6.37
CA ASN A 25 3.76 4.30 -6.48
C ASN A 25 3.98 5.67 -5.81
N GLU A 26 3.05 6.14 -4.98
CA GLU A 26 3.23 7.39 -4.25
C GLU A 26 4.36 7.24 -3.23
N GLN A 27 5.27 8.21 -3.23
CA GLN A 27 6.47 8.24 -2.36
C GLN A 27 6.66 9.62 -1.71
N ASP A 28 5.81 10.60 -2.03
CA ASP A 28 5.87 11.93 -1.42
C ASP A 28 5.44 11.87 0.04
N SER A 29 6.43 11.96 0.92
CA SER A 29 6.24 12.01 2.38
C SER A 29 5.21 13.05 2.83
N SER A 30 5.09 14.19 2.13
CA SER A 30 4.15 15.25 2.47
C SER A 30 2.70 14.81 2.25
N LYS A 31 2.45 14.02 1.20
CA LYS A 31 1.14 13.45 0.91
C LYS A 31 0.84 12.26 1.82
N LEU A 32 1.86 11.51 2.19
CA LEU A 32 1.72 10.33 3.05
C LEU A 32 1.55 10.67 4.54
N GLN A 33 1.98 11.86 4.96
CA GLN A 33 1.90 12.32 6.36
C GLN A 33 0.49 12.18 6.95
N LYS A 34 -0.55 12.45 6.16
CA LYS A 34 -1.95 12.29 6.58
C LYS A 34 -2.24 10.87 7.08
N TYR A 35 -1.73 9.85 6.39
CA TYR A 35 -1.98 8.45 6.72
C TYR A 35 -1.12 7.98 7.90
N TYR A 36 0.12 8.47 8.00
CA TYR A 36 0.96 8.24 9.19
C TYR A 36 0.30 8.81 10.44
N ASP A 37 -0.14 10.07 10.39
CA ASP A 37 -0.83 10.73 11.51
C ASP A 37 -2.13 10.03 11.89
N PHE A 38 -2.89 9.56 10.88
CA PHE A 38 -4.11 8.79 11.11
C PHE A 38 -3.81 7.46 11.79
N ALA A 39 -2.81 6.70 11.32
CA ALA A 39 -2.41 5.44 11.91
C ALA A 39 -1.93 5.60 13.36
N GLN A 40 -1.12 6.64 13.64
CA GLN A 40 -0.66 6.96 14.99
C GLN A 40 -1.83 7.25 15.92
N LYS A 41 -2.78 8.11 15.49
CA LYS A 41 -3.93 8.50 16.34
C LYS A 41 -4.95 7.38 16.52
N LYS A 42 -5.26 6.63 15.47
CA LYS A 42 -6.32 5.62 15.49
C LYS A 42 -5.87 4.33 16.18
N PHE A 43 -4.62 3.92 15.95
CA PHE A 43 -4.10 2.64 16.42
C PHE A 43 -3.08 2.79 17.55
N ASN A 44 -2.84 4.03 18.00
CA ASN A 44 -1.92 4.37 19.07
C ASN A 44 -0.50 3.83 18.82
N LEU A 45 -0.07 3.90 17.55
CA LEU A 45 1.22 3.43 17.04
C LEU A 45 2.30 4.50 17.19
N SER A 46 3.56 4.06 17.27
CA SER A 46 4.71 4.96 17.17
C SER A 46 4.87 5.50 15.74
N SER A 47 5.75 6.49 15.56
CA SER A 47 6.06 7.01 14.23
C SER A 47 6.57 5.90 13.30
N ASP A 48 7.51 5.08 13.77
CA ASP A 48 8.11 4.02 12.98
C ASP A 48 7.07 2.93 12.63
N ASP A 49 6.29 2.48 13.62
CA ASP A 49 5.24 1.48 13.40
C ASP A 49 4.15 1.97 12.43
N SER A 50 3.89 3.27 12.42
CA SER A 50 2.94 3.89 11.48
C SER A 50 3.48 3.88 10.06
N VAL A 51 4.78 4.14 9.87
CA VAL A 51 5.42 4.06 8.56
C VAL A 51 5.38 2.63 8.03
N ASP A 52 5.72 1.67 8.88
CA ASP A 52 5.68 0.24 8.53
C ASP A 52 4.27 -0.21 8.13
N LEU A 53 3.23 0.23 8.87
CA LEU A 53 1.84 -0.11 8.56
C LEU A 53 1.42 0.40 7.17
N ILE A 54 1.79 1.63 6.83
CA ILE A 54 1.46 2.21 5.52
C ILE A 54 2.22 1.47 4.40
N ASN A 55 3.49 1.13 4.62
CA ASN A 55 4.28 0.36 3.65
C ASN A 55 3.70 -1.04 3.43
N GLU A 56 3.31 -1.73 4.50
CA GLU A 56 2.58 -3.00 4.43
C GLU A 56 1.26 -2.85 3.67
N THR A 57 0.57 -1.73 3.85
CA THR A 57 -0.69 -1.46 3.15
C THR A 57 -0.48 -1.27 1.65
N PHE A 58 0.57 -0.54 1.24
CA PHE A 58 0.95 -0.43 -0.17
C PHE A 58 1.33 -1.80 -0.77
N LEU A 59 2.06 -2.62 -0.03
CA LEU A 59 2.37 -3.99 -0.44
C LEU A 59 1.09 -4.82 -0.61
N TYR A 60 0.16 -4.77 0.35
CA TYR A 60 -1.14 -5.44 0.26
C TYR A 60 -1.92 -5.03 -0.99
N LEU A 61 -2.04 -3.73 -1.24
CA LEU A 61 -2.72 -3.20 -2.42
C LEU A 61 -2.01 -3.63 -3.72
N THR A 62 -0.69 -3.62 -3.75
CA THR A 62 0.10 -4.06 -4.91
C THR A 62 -0.16 -5.54 -5.20
N LEU A 63 -0.12 -6.41 -4.19
CA LEU A 63 -0.38 -7.84 -4.33
C LEU A 63 -1.85 -8.12 -4.72
N LYS A 64 -2.79 -7.33 -4.21
CA LYS A 64 -4.20 -7.43 -4.56
C LYS A 64 -4.43 -7.07 -6.03
N ASN A 65 -3.82 -6.00 -6.52
CA ASN A 65 -3.90 -5.58 -7.92
C ASN A 65 -3.13 -6.53 -8.85
N ALA A 66 -1.97 -7.05 -8.44
CA ALA A 66 -1.17 -7.98 -9.23
C ALA A 66 -1.88 -9.31 -9.52
N LYS A 67 -2.78 -9.75 -8.64
CA LYS A 67 -3.63 -10.92 -8.91
C LYS A 67 -4.64 -10.70 -10.04
N ASP A 68 -4.97 -9.45 -10.35
CA ASP A 68 -5.83 -9.08 -11.49
C ASP A 68 -5.04 -8.86 -12.79
N VAL A 69 -3.71 -8.82 -12.75
CA VAL A 69 -2.86 -8.69 -13.94
C VAL A 69 -2.49 -10.09 -14.43
N ASP A 70 -3.12 -10.52 -15.53
CA ASP A 70 -2.75 -11.76 -16.22
C ASP A 70 -1.31 -11.65 -16.76
N PRO A 71 -0.34 -12.45 -16.26
CA PRO A 71 1.04 -12.42 -16.73
C PRO A 71 1.19 -12.73 -18.23
N LEU A 72 0.18 -13.37 -18.84
CA LEU A 72 0.15 -13.66 -20.27
C LEU A 72 -0.15 -12.42 -21.13
N GLN A 73 -0.75 -11.36 -20.58
CA GLN A 73 -1.07 -10.15 -21.35
C GLN A 73 0.13 -9.21 -21.55
N ASP A 74 1.13 -9.27 -20.67
CA ASP A 74 2.33 -8.43 -20.77
C ASP A 74 3.52 -9.11 -21.49
N GLY A 75 3.31 -10.30 -22.06
CA GLY A 75 4.34 -11.05 -22.79
C GLY A 75 4.99 -10.27 -23.95
N ASP A 76 4.26 -9.36 -24.59
CA ASP A 76 4.76 -8.52 -25.68
C ASP A 76 5.74 -7.42 -25.20
N LYS A 77 5.71 -7.03 -23.93
CA LYS A 77 6.56 -5.94 -23.40
C LYS A 77 7.96 -6.39 -22.96
N PHE A 78 8.17 -7.70 -22.81
CA PHE A 78 9.48 -8.25 -22.44
C PHE A 78 10.42 -8.46 -23.64
N GLY A 79 9.94 -8.37 -24.88
CA GLY A 79 10.71 -8.70 -26.09
C GLY A 79 11.33 -7.52 -26.88
N ALA A 80 10.94 -6.27 -26.61
CA ALA A 80 11.22 -5.13 -27.51
C ALA A 80 12.35 -4.18 -27.06
N GLY A 81 13.23 -4.61 -26.15
CA GLY A 81 14.21 -3.73 -25.49
C GLY A 81 15.70 -4.07 -25.62
N PHE A 82 16.06 -5.12 -26.37
CA PHE A 82 17.47 -5.42 -26.67
C PHE A 82 17.79 -4.92 -28.08
N SER A 83 18.23 -3.66 -28.22
CA SER A 83 18.83 -3.13 -29.45
C SER A 83 19.89 -2.09 -29.12
#